data_AF-A0A3S1IDE4-F1
#
_entry.id   AF-A0A3S1IDE4-F1
#
_cell.length_a   1.000
_cell.length_b   1.000
_cell.length_c   1.000
_cell.angle_alpha   90.00
_cell.angle_beta   90.00
_cell.angle_gamma   90.00
#
_symmetry.space_group_name_H-M   'P 1'
#
loop_
_entity.id
_entity.type
_entity.pdbx_description
1 polymer ?
#
loop_
_entity_poly.entity_id
_entity_poly.type
_entity_poly.pdbx_seq_one_letter_code
_entity_poly.pdbx_strand_id
1 'polypeptide(L)' 'MSVAEVWFFQNNQFAVYNLRDESYQLVSKCELLPNLDLTILAQYVVADDPLDATIAFREKIREMAD' A
#
# COMPACT_ATOMS: atom_id res chain seq x y z
N MET A 1 -22.00 -2.73 8.67
CA MET A 1 -20.74 -1.97 8.58
C MET A 1 -19.85 -2.73 7.62
N SER A 2 -19.51 -2.13 6.48
CA SER A 2 -18.65 -2.76 5.48
C SER A 2 -17.38 -1.93 5.34
N VAL A 3 -16.24 -2.58 5.13
CA VAL A 3 -14.95 -1.89 4.96
C VAL A 3 -14.83 -1.48 3.50
N ALA A 4 -14.61 -0.19 3.23
CA ALA A 4 -14.54 0.34 1.87
C ALA A 4 -13.38 -0.26 1.07
N GLU A 5 -12.22 -0.46 1.70
CA GLU A 5 -11.01 -0.94 1.05
C GLU A 5 -10.29 -1.97 1.92
N VAL A 6 -9.90 -3.11 1.35
CA VAL A 6 -9.20 -4.20 2.02
C VAL A 6 -7.90 -4.51 1.29
N TRP A 7 -6.80 -4.58 2.03
CA TRP A 7 -5.47 -4.82 1.48
C TRP A 7 -4.98 -6.19 1.94
N PHE A 8 -4.50 -6.99 1.00
CA PHE A 8 -3.84 -8.25 1.26
C PHE A 8 -2.36 -8.10 0.96
N PHE A 9 -1.51 -8.52 1.89
CA PHE A 9 -0.07 -8.59 1.68
C PHE A 9 0.37 -10.05 1.60
N GLN A 10 0.81 -10.49 0.41
CA GLN A 10 1.24 -11.86 0.15
C GLN A 10 2.34 -11.84 -0.91
N ASN A 11 3.34 -12.72 -0.80
CA ASN A 11 4.45 -12.82 -1.75
C ASN A 11 5.14 -11.47 -2.06
N ASN A 12 5.34 -10.64 -1.03
CA ASN A 12 5.93 -9.30 -1.13
C ASN A 12 5.16 -8.35 -2.07
N GLN A 13 3.84 -8.52 -2.20
CA GLN A 13 2.98 -7.69 -3.03
C GLN A 13 1.68 -7.34 -2.30
N PHE A 14 1.15 -6.16 -2.59
CA PHE A 14 -0.18 -5.76 -2.14
C PHE A 14 -1.22 -6.02 -3.23
N ALA A 15 -2.31 -6.68 -2.84
CA ALA A 15 -3.55 -6.71 -3.61
C ALA A 15 -4.60 -5.88 -2.88
N VAL A 16 -5.15 -4.88 -3.56
CA VAL A 16 -6.12 -3.95 -2.97
C VAL A 16 -7.49 -4.22 -3.55
N TYR A 17 -8.49 -4.39 -2.70
CA TYR A 17 -9.87 -4.61 -3.09
C TYR A 17 -10.74 -3.48 -2.55
N ASN A 18 -11.53 -2.85 -3.41
CA ASN A 18 -12.54 -1.89 -3.00
C ASN A 18 -13.93 -2.51 -3.04
N LEU A 19 -14.75 -2.18 -2.04
CA LEU A 19 -16.15 -2.54 -2.01
C LEU A 19 -16.91 -1.64 -2.99
N ARG A 20 -17.40 -2.23 -4.08
CA ARG A 20 -18.30 -1.58 -5.03
C ARG A 20 -19.64 -2.28 -5.00
N ASP A 21 -20.68 -1.49 -4.73
CA ASP A 21 -22.04 -1.98 -4.49
C ASP A 21 -22.06 -3.05 -3.39
N GLU A 22 -22.13 -4.32 -3.76
CA GLU A 22 -22.22 -5.47 -2.84
C GLU A 22 -21.00 -6.42 -2.92
N SER A 23 -19.96 -6.07 -3.68
CA SER A 23 -18.81 -6.96 -3.93
C SER A 23 -17.45 -6.27 -3.88
N TYR A 24 -16.42 -7.01 -3.48
CA TYR A 24 -15.04 -6.56 -3.51
C TYR A 24 -14.44 -6.76 -4.90
N GLN A 25 -13.88 -5.69 -5.46
CA GLN A 25 -13.22 -5.72 -6.76
C GLN A 25 -11.75 -5.36 -6.60
N LEU A 26 -10.87 -6.15 -7.24
CA LEU A 26 -9.44 -5.86 -7.30
C LEU A 26 -9.22 -4.54 -8.05
N VAL A 27 -8.48 -3.63 -7.44
CA VAL A 27 -8.10 -2.35 -8.03
C VAL A 27 -6.60 -2.27 -8.21
N SER A 28 -6.17 -1.51 -9.23
CA SER A 28 -4.75 -1.33 -9.57
C SER A 28 -4.03 -0.33 -8.66
N LYS A 29 -4.77 0.49 -7.91
CA LYS A 29 -4.23 1.48 -6.98
C LYS A 29 -5.17 1.66 -5.80
N CYS A 30 -4.60 2.11 -4.68
CA CYS A 30 -5.35 2.54 -3.51
C CYS A 30 -6.21 3.77 -3.85
N GLU A 31 -7.50 3.73 -3.52
CA GLU A 31 -8.41 4.87 -3.71
C GLU A 31 -8.33 5.85 -2.54
N LEU A 32 -8.04 5.36 -1.33
CA LEU A 32 -7.87 6.20 -0.13
C LEU A 32 -6.56 7.00 -0.14
N LEU A 33 -5.53 6.47 -0.81
CA LEU A 33 -4.18 7.05 -0.93
C LEU A 33 -3.73 6.95 -2.40
N PRO A 34 -4.29 7.77 -3.30
CA PRO A 34 -4.08 7.63 -4.75
C PRO A 34 -2.64 7.86 -5.21
N ASN A 35 -1.82 8.51 -4.38
CA ASN A 35 -0.42 8.81 -4.65
C ASN A 35 0.55 7.82 -3.98
N LEU A 36 0.03 6.83 -3.26
CA LEU A 36 0.87 5.83 -2.61
C LEU A 36 1.27 4.76 -3.63
N ASP A 37 2.58 4.61 -3.84
CA ASP A 37 3.12 3.48 -4.59
C ASP A 37 3.22 2.24 -3.68
N LEU A 38 2.30 1.31 -3.89
CA LEU A 38 2.22 0.06 -3.15
C LEU A 38 3.41 -0.87 -3.42
N THR A 39 4.06 -0.75 -4.58
CA THR A 39 5.26 -1.53 -4.91
C THR A 39 6.42 -1.10 -4.03
N ILE A 40 6.57 0.22 -3.83
CA ILE A 40 7.57 0.78 -2.94
C ILE A 40 7.25 0.39 -1.50
N LEU A 41 5.99 0.57 -1.05
CA LEU A 41 5.59 0.18 0.30
C LEU A 41 5.90 -1.30 0.61
N ALA A 42 5.65 -2.20 -0.35
CA ALA A 42 5.89 -3.63 -0.19
C ALA A 42 7.37 -3.98 0.10
N GLN A 43 8.31 -3.15 -0.33
CA GLN A 43 9.74 -3.34 -0.08
C GLN A 43 10.12 -3.05 1.38
N TYR A 44 9.40 -2.13 2.04
CA TYR A 44 9.73 -1.68 3.39
C TYR A 44 8.93 -2.39 4.49
N VAL A 45 7.78 -2.98 4.16
CA VAL A 45 6.92 -3.68 5.14
C VAL A 45 7.51 -5.01 5.63
N VAL A 46 8.45 -5.60 4.88
CA VAL A 46 9.10 -6.88 5.22
C VAL A 46 10.46 -6.73 5.90
N ALA A 47 10.90 -5.51 6.17
CA ALA A 47 12.23 -5.27 6.71
C ALA A 47 12.37 -5.78 8.16
N ASP A 48 13.51 -6.39 8.47
CA ASP A 48 13.84 -6.88 9.82
C ASP A 48 13.94 -5.76 10.86
N ASP A 49 14.33 -4.55 10.42
CA ASP A 49 14.36 -3.34 11.25
C ASP A 49 13.25 -2.35 10.80
N PRO A 50 12.12 -2.30 11.53
CA PRO A 50 11.03 -1.40 11.21
C PRO A 50 11.40 0.09 11.27
N LEU A 51 12.35 0.47 12.13
CA LEU A 51 12.75 1.87 12.27
C LEU A 51 13.52 2.33 11.04
N ASP A 52 14.53 1.57 10.63
CA ASP A 52 15.34 1.88 9.45
C ASP A 52 14.46 1.89 8.19
N ALA A 53 13.57 0.91 8.06
CA ALA A 53 12.62 0.84 6.95
C ALA A 53 11.69 2.05 6.89
N THR A 54 11.22 2.53 8.04
CA THR A 54 10.36 3.72 8.12
C THR A 54 11.11 4.98 7.68
N ILE A 55 12.38 5.13 8.08
CA ILE A 55 13.22 6.27 7.68
C ILE A 55 13.44 6.23 6.17
N ALA A 56 13.89 5.09 5.63
CA ALA A 56 14.18 4.92 4.22
C ALA A 56 12.93 5.11 3.34
N PHE A 57 11.77 4.58 3.76
CA PHE A 57 10.50 4.80 3.05
C PHE A 57 10.13 6.28 2.99
N ARG A 58 10.28 7.03 4.09
CA ARG A 58 9.96 8.46 4.14
C ARG A 58 10.85 9.29 3.22
N GLU A 59 12.15 9.00 3.17
CA GLU A 59 13.05 9.66 2.23
C GLU A 59 12.66 9.33 0.78
N LYS A 60 12.33 8.06 0.48
CA LYS A 60 11.90 7.66 -0.86
C LYS A 60 10.64 8.40 -1.33
N ILE A 61 9.65 8.57 -0.46
CA ILE A 61 8.42 9.31 -0.77
C ILE A 61 8.72 10.79 -1.03
N ARG A 62 9.68 11.40 -0.33
CA ARG A 62 10.10 12.79 -0.58
C ARG A 62 10.72 12.96 -1.95
N GLU A 63 11.65 12.07 -2.34
CA GLU A 63 12.28 12.08 -3.66
C GLU A 63 11.28 12.00 -4.82
N MET A 64 10.13 11.36 -4.60
CA MET A 64 9.09 11.21 -5.62
C MET A 64 8.16 12.44 -5.74
N ALA A 65 8.19 13.33 -4.75
CA ALA A 65 7.35 14.52 -4.69
C ALA A 65 8.02 15.77 -5.27
N ASP A 66 9.35 15.71 -5.49
CA ASP A 66 10.17 16.74 -6.16
C ASP A 66 10.28 16.47 -7.67
#